data_AF-A0A6L8ELM0-F1
#
_entry.id   AF-A0A6L8ELM0-F1
#
_cell.length_a   1.000
_cell.length_b   1.000
_cell.length_c   1.000
_cell.angle_alpha   90.00
_cell.angle_beta   90.00
_cell.angle_gamma   90.00
#
_symmetry.space_group_name_H-M   'P 1'
#
loop_
_entity.id
_entity.type
_entity.pdbx_description
1 polymer ?
#
loop_
_entity_poly.entity_id
_entity_poly.type
_entity_poly.pdbx_seq_one_letter_code
_entity_poly.pdbx_strand_id
1 'polypeptide(L)'
;MNGNWQTSPDDLGISPRHVDIWLTSTELEEEQVRAYAKYLSQAELARAQKFRSKTGYREYIVTRGLLRQVMSETAGLDLAGVDFMYGEHGKPWLDARVSGRTVAFNVSHSHGLALVALTVGGRLGVDLEKVRPEVEWQDLAGRYFAEAEIRALENRPQGDGLKAFYACWTRKEAFVKALGAGVSYGLEQFDVSVDPDEDYAALTIRGKDEDAAGWLVKNLPVPDSHAAALAVDRPACKFRLWRADTPSPRGQI
;
A
#
# COMPACT_ATOMS: atom_id res chain seq x y z
N MET A 1 -16.47 -7.70 -4.55
CA MET A 1 -15.23 -6.93 -4.80
C MET A 1 -15.36 -6.34 -6.20
N ASN A 2 -15.48 -5.03 -6.33
CA ASN A 2 -15.60 -4.37 -7.63
C ASN A 2 -14.19 -4.06 -8.12
N GLY A 3 -13.62 -4.90 -8.98
CA GLY A 3 -12.27 -4.71 -9.53
C GLY A 3 -11.78 -5.96 -10.28
N ASN A 4 -11.00 -5.76 -11.35
CA ASN A 4 -10.42 -6.84 -12.16
C ASN A 4 -9.20 -7.47 -11.45
N TRP A 5 -9.38 -7.91 -10.20
CA TRP A 5 -8.36 -8.62 -9.44
C TRP A 5 -8.32 -10.09 -9.88
N GLN A 6 -7.15 -10.56 -10.29
CA GLN A 6 -6.94 -11.88 -10.88
C GLN A 6 -6.10 -12.75 -9.97
N THR A 7 -6.17 -14.07 -10.09
CA THR A 7 -5.24 -14.95 -9.36
C THR A 7 -3.81 -14.71 -9.86
N SER A 8 -2.86 -14.54 -8.93
CA SER A 8 -1.44 -14.39 -9.29
C SER A 8 -0.92 -15.65 -10.01
N PRO A 9 -0.18 -15.52 -11.12
CA PRO A 9 0.48 -16.66 -11.74
C PRO A 9 1.67 -17.11 -10.89
N ASP A 10 2.03 -18.37 -11.04
CA ASP A 10 3.13 -19.02 -10.31
C ASP A 10 4.55 -18.51 -10.68
N ASP A 11 4.69 -17.91 -11.86
CA ASP A 11 5.97 -17.39 -12.39
C ASP A 11 5.76 -15.95 -12.89
N LEU A 12 5.48 -15.06 -11.94
CA LEU A 12 5.25 -13.66 -12.25
C LEU A 12 6.57 -12.93 -12.47
N GLY A 13 6.96 -12.75 -13.73
CA GLY A 13 8.06 -11.87 -14.07
C GLY A 13 7.77 -10.40 -13.68
N ILE A 14 8.66 -9.80 -12.89
CA ILE A 14 8.64 -8.37 -12.55
C ILE A 14 9.52 -7.55 -13.51
N SER A 15 9.09 -6.33 -13.82
CA SER A 15 9.79 -5.44 -14.75
C SER A 15 9.56 -3.97 -14.37
N PRO A 16 10.41 -3.03 -14.84
CA PRO A 16 10.20 -1.60 -14.59
C PRO A 16 8.99 -1.02 -15.32
N ARG A 17 8.37 -1.78 -16.24
CA ARG A 17 7.16 -1.36 -16.98
C ARG A 17 5.87 -1.65 -16.23
N HIS A 18 5.93 -2.44 -15.16
CA HIS A 18 4.77 -2.87 -14.41
C HIS A 18 4.90 -2.53 -12.93
N VAL A 19 3.75 -2.22 -12.33
CA VAL A 19 3.54 -2.26 -10.89
C VAL A 19 2.55 -3.38 -10.63
N ASP A 20 2.98 -4.34 -9.83
CA ASP A 20 2.19 -5.48 -9.41
C ASP A 20 1.64 -5.24 -8.03
N ILE A 21 0.35 -5.50 -7.83
CA ILE A 21 -0.35 -5.16 -6.59
C ILE A 21 -1.15 -6.38 -6.18
N TRP A 22 -0.93 -6.86 -4.96
CA TRP A 22 -1.66 -7.97 -4.37
C TRP A 22 -2.61 -7.45 -3.30
N LEU A 23 -3.85 -7.93 -3.34
CA LEU A 23 -4.86 -7.75 -2.31
C LEU A 23 -5.16 -9.10 -1.66
N THR A 24 -5.24 -9.12 -0.33
CA THR A 24 -5.68 -10.29 0.43
C THR A 24 -6.57 -9.88 1.60
N SER A 25 -7.38 -10.82 2.08
CA SER A 25 -8.05 -10.71 3.36
C SER A 25 -7.08 -11.04 4.50
N THR A 26 -7.18 -10.36 5.63
CA THR A 26 -6.48 -10.73 6.87
C THR A 26 -7.37 -11.58 7.80
N GLU A 27 -8.64 -11.74 7.45
CA GLU A 27 -9.63 -12.59 8.12
C GLU A 27 -9.60 -14.03 7.58
N LEU A 28 -8.40 -14.61 7.51
CA LEU A 28 -8.17 -15.96 7.00
C LEU A 28 -8.37 -17.05 8.06
N GLU A 29 -8.48 -18.30 7.64
CA GLU A 29 -8.48 -19.41 8.59
C GLU A 29 -7.14 -19.52 9.33
N GLU A 30 -7.15 -20.05 10.55
CA GLU A 30 -5.94 -20.17 11.38
C GLU A 30 -4.83 -20.99 10.70
N GLU A 31 -5.19 -21.95 9.84
CA GLU A 31 -4.22 -22.70 9.03
C GLU A 31 -3.49 -21.81 8.01
N GLN A 32 -4.21 -20.92 7.33
CA GLN A 32 -3.63 -19.99 6.36
C GLN A 32 -2.74 -18.96 7.06
N VAL A 33 -3.15 -18.45 8.23
CA VAL A 33 -2.32 -17.56 9.04
C VAL A 33 -1.04 -18.26 9.47
N ARG A 34 -1.12 -19.53 9.92
CA ARG A 34 0.07 -20.33 10.25
C ARG A 34 0.96 -20.56 9.04
N ALA A 35 0.39 -20.77 7.85
CA ALA A 35 1.18 -20.91 6.63
C ALA A 35 1.90 -19.59 6.26
N TYR A 36 1.26 -18.42 6.39
CA TYR A 36 1.96 -17.14 6.22
C TYR A 36 3.06 -16.91 7.26
N ALA A 37 2.84 -17.31 8.51
CA ALA A 37 3.85 -17.20 9.56
C ALA A 37 5.15 -17.94 9.25
N LYS A 38 5.12 -19.01 8.43
CA LYS A 38 6.32 -19.75 8.03
C LYS A 38 7.27 -18.94 7.15
N TYR A 39 6.76 -17.92 6.45
CA TYR A 39 7.59 -17.04 5.64
C TYR A 39 8.33 -16.00 6.49
N LEU A 40 7.88 -15.70 7.71
CA LEU A 40 8.45 -14.62 8.51
C LEU A 40 9.80 -15.01 9.13
N SER A 41 10.69 -14.02 9.21
CA SER A 41 11.89 -14.08 10.02
C SER A 41 11.56 -14.18 11.52
N GLN A 42 12.53 -14.64 12.31
CA GLN A 42 12.40 -14.67 13.77
C GLN A 42 12.14 -13.29 14.38
N ALA A 43 12.76 -12.24 13.83
CA ALA A 43 12.55 -10.87 14.28
C ALA A 43 11.10 -10.40 14.04
N GLU A 44 10.51 -10.76 12.90
CA GLU A 44 9.11 -10.43 12.62
C GLU A 44 8.14 -11.25 13.48
N LEU A 45 8.40 -12.55 13.69
CA LEU A 45 7.60 -13.37 14.59
C LEU A 45 7.62 -12.82 16.03
N ALA A 46 8.80 -12.45 16.52
CA ALA A 46 8.96 -11.81 17.82
C ALA A 46 8.23 -10.45 17.90
N ARG A 47 8.19 -9.67 16.80
CA ARG A 47 7.40 -8.44 16.73
C ARG A 47 5.90 -8.72 16.72
N ALA A 48 5.46 -9.74 15.98
CA ALA A 48 4.06 -10.15 15.93
C ALA A 48 3.54 -10.48 17.34
N GLN A 49 4.33 -11.21 18.14
CA GLN A 49 3.97 -11.58 19.51
C GLN A 49 3.77 -10.39 20.47
N LYS A 50 4.23 -9.18 20.11
CA LYS A 50 4.03 -7.97 20.93
C LYS A 50 2.66 -7.32 20.73
N PHE A 51 1.90 -7.71 19.70
CA PHE A 51 0.56 -7.19 19.49
C PHE A 51 -0.39 -7.65 20.61
N ARG A 52 -1.10 -6.70 21.22
CA ARG A 52 -2.06 -6.98 22.29
C ARG A 52 -3.38 -7.55 21.76
N SER A 53 -3.76 -7.19 20.53
CA SER A 53 -4.99 -7.65 19.91
C SER A 53 -4.73 -8.83 18.96
N LYS A 54 -5.64 -9.81 18.97
CA LYS A 54 -5.62 -10.93 18.02
C LYS A 54 -5.70 -10.42 16.57
N THR A 55 -6.51 -9.39 16.33
CA THR A 55 -6.63 -8.75 15.00
C THR A 55 -5.31 -8.16 14.54
N GLY A 56 -4.64 -7.36 15.37
CA GLY A 56 -3.36 -6.75 15.02
C GLY A 56 -2.25 -7.78 14.78
N TYR A 57 -2.22 -8.84 15.60
CA TYR A 57 -1.32 -9.98 15.36
C TYR A 57 -1.55 -10.59 13.97
N ARG A 58 -2.81 -10.89 13.63
CA ARG A 58 -3.18 -11.54 12.36
C ARG A 58 -2.90 -10.66 11.15
N GLU A 59 -3.30 -9.40 11.20
CA GLU A 59 -3.00 -8.43 10.14
C GLU A 59 -1.50 -8.31 9.88
N TYR A 60 -0.70 -8.28 10.95
CA TYR A 60 0.75 -8.24 10.82
C TYR A 60 1.32 -9.51 10.17
N ILE A 61 0.92 -10.70 10.65
CA ILE A 61 1.39 -11.98 10.10
C ILE A 61 1.02 -12.10 8.63
N VAL A 62 -0.24 -11.84 8.27
CA VAL A 62 -0.71 -11.99 6.89
C VAL A 62 -0.03 -11.00 5.96
N THR A 63 0.07 -9.72 6.35
CA THR A 63 0.70 -8.69 5.52
C THR A 63 2.18 -8.98 5.27
N ARG A 64 2.93 -9.35 6.32
CA ARG A 64 4.36 -9.68 6.21
C ARG A 64 4.60 -11.00 5.48
N GLY A 65 3.74 -12.00 5.71
CA GLY A 65 3.78 -13.29 5.03
C GLY A 65 3.53 -13.12 3.54
N LEU A 66 2.51 -12.35 3.17
CA LEU A 66 2.23 -12.01 1.77
C LEU A 66 3.41 -11.30 1.14
N LEU A 67 3.95 -10.26 1.80
CA LEU A 67 5.12 -9.53 1.29
C LEU A 67 6.29 -10.46 1.00
N ARG A 68 6.64 -11.33 1.96
CA ARG A 68 7.76 -12.26 1.79
C ARG A 68 7.48 -13.28 0.71
N GLN A 69 6.28 -13.86 0.67
CA GLN A 69 5.90 -14.80 -0.37
C GLN A 69 6.06 -14.19 -1.77
N VAL A 70 5.44 -13.02 -2.03
CA VAL A 70 5.48 -12.43 -3.38
C VAL A 70 6.87 -11.91 -3.73
N MET A 71 7.63 -11.41 -2.76
CA MET A 71 9.03 -11.03 -2.99
C MET A 71 9.89 -12.27 -3.31
N SER A 72 9.68 -13.38 -2.61
CA SER A 72 10.39 -14.64 -2.88
C SER A 72 10.06 -15.19 -4.27
N GLU A 73 8.78 -15.22 -4.63
CA GLU A 73 8.30 -15.68 -5.93
C GLU A 73 8.83 -14.81 -7.09
N THR A 74 8.82 -13.49 -6.91
CA THR A 74 9.25 -12.55 -7.96
C THR A 74 10.76 -12.39 -8.07
N ALA A 75 11.51 -12.60 -6.99
CA ALA A 75 12.97 -12.59 -6.98
C ALA A 75 13.59 -13.97 -7.28
N GLY A 76 12.81 -15.05 -7.15
CA GLY A 76 13.32 -16.43 -7.24
C GLY A 76 14.24 -16.81 -6.08
N LEU A 77 14.01 -16.26 -4.89
CA LEU A 77 14.86 -16.43 -3.70
C LEU A 77 14.00 -16.82 -2.50
N ASP A 78 14.49 -17.69 -1.63
CA ASP A 78 13.87 -17.84 -0.31
C ASP A 78 14.29 -16.65 0.58
N LEU A 79 13.32 -15.79 0.87
CA LEU A 79 13.51 -14.63 1.73
C LEU A 79 13.15 -14.90 3.20
N ALA A 80 12.77 -16.10 3.62
CA ALA A 80 12.37 -16.35 5.02
C ALA A 80 13.48 -15.98 6.04
N GLY A 81 14.74 -16.15 5.65
CA GLY A 81 15.92 -15.77 6.45
C GLY A 81 16.53 -14.40 6.13
N VAL A 82 15.96 -13.65 5.18
CA VAL A 82 16.54 -12.37 4.73
C VAL A 82 15.94 -11.21 5.52
N ASP A 83 16.81 -10.44 6.17
CA ASP A 83 16.40 -9.22 6.85
C ASP A 83 16.15 -8.09 5.85
N PHE A 84 14.99 -7.44 5.95
CA PHE A 84 14.78 -6.16 5.30
C PHE A 84 15.51 -5.07 6.07
N MET A 85 16.12 -4.17 5.32
CA MET A 85 16.71 -2.96 5.87
C MET A 85 15.61 -1.89 6.02
N TYR A 86 15.83 -0.93 6.89
CA TYR A 86 14.87 0.15 7.15
C TYR A 86 15.53 1.49 6.94
N GLY A 87 14.85 2.38 6.19
CA GLY A 87 15.26 3.78 6.07
C GLY A 87 15.01 4.55 7.36
N GLU A 88 15.43 5.82 7.38
CA GLU A 88 15.33 6.72 8.53
C GLU A 88 13.91 6.78 9.13
N HIS A 89 12.90 6.77 8.27
CA HIS A 89 11.48 6.83 8.69
C HIS A 89 10.78 5.46 8.69
N GLY A 90 11.55 4.36 8.72
CA GLY A 90 11.01 3.01 8.87
C GLY A 90 10.45 2.37 7.59
N LYS A 91 10.65 2.98 6.41
CA LYS A 91 10.32 2.33 5.13
C LYS A 91 11.26 1.15 4.88
N PRO A 92 10.74 -0.09 4.76
CA PRO A 92 11.58 -1.25 4.49
C PRO A 92 12.10 -1.24 3.05
N TRP A 93 13.29 -1.79 2.83
CA TRP A 93 13.87 -2.05 1.52
C TRP A 93 14.74 -3.32 1.52
N LEU A 94 14.95 -3.89 0.35
CA LEU A 94 15.76 -5.09 0.14
C LEU A 94 17.03 -4.72 -0.64
N ASP A 95 18.17 -5.22 -0.18
CA ASP A 95 19.46 -4.97 -0.82
C ASP A 95 19.51 -5.60 -2.22
N ALA A 96 19.85 -4.81 -3.22
CA ALA A 96 19.96 -5.25 -4.61
C ALA A 96 21.00 -6.35 -4.81
N ARG A 97 21.99 -6.48 -3.91
CA ARG A 97 22.97 -7.59 -3.90
C ARG A 97 22.32 -8.91 -3.53
N VAL A 98 21.22 -8.88 -2.77
CA VAL A 98 20.44 -10.07 -2.41
C VAL A 98 19.50 -10.41 -3.56
N SER A 99 18.69 -9.46 -4.04
CA SER A 99 17.68 -9.70 -5.09
C SER A 99 18.21 -9.70 -6.52
N GLY A 100 19.49 -9.39 -6.74
CA GLY A 100 20.11 -9.21 -8.06
C GLY A 100 19.61 -7.99 -8.85
N ARG A 101 18.70 -7.18 -8.28
CA ARG A 101 18.13 -5.97 -8.87
C ARG A 101 17.47 -5.08 -7.82
N THR A 102 17.33 -3.79 -8.08
CA THR A 102 16.59 -2.86 -7.21
C THR A 102 15.08 -3.12 -7.31
N VAL A 103 14.50 -3.67 -6.24
CA VAL A 103 13.05 -3.88 -6.11
C VAL A 103 12.49 -2.84 -5.15
N ALA A 104 11.51 -2.06 -5.62
CA ALA A 104 10.74 -1.18 -4.76
C ALA A 104 9.45 -1.89 -4.36
N PHE A 105 9.13 -1.88 -3.06
CA PHE A 105 7.90 -2.43 -2.54
C PHE A 105 7.30 -1.52 -1.47
N ASN A 106 5.99 -1.65 -1.29
CA ASN A 106 5.29 -1.00 -0.19
C ASN A 106 4.10 -1.85 0.24
N VAL A 107 3.70 -1.70 1.50
CA VAL A 107 2.61 -2.46 2.10
C VAL A 107 1.67 -1.53 2.83
N SER A 108 0.39 -1.88 2.84
CA SER A 108 -0.61 -1.23 3.68
C SER A 108 -1.63 -2.27 4.14
N HIS A 109 -2.18 -2.12 5.33
CA HIS A 109 -3.29 -2.96 5.77
C HIS A 109 -4.23 -2.13 6.62
N SER A 110 -5.51 -2.44 6.52
CA SER A 110 -6.54 -1.85 7.37
C SER A 110 -7.70 -2.81 7.49
N HIS A 111 -8.06 -3.13 8.72
CA HIS A 111 -9.33 -3.74 9.13
C HIS A 111 -9.86 -4.83 8.19
N GLY A 112 -9.11 -5.93 8.10
CA GLY A 112 -9.53 -7.10 7.33
C GLY A 112 -8.93 -7.21 5.94
N LEU A 113 -8.24 -6.18 5.44
CA LEU A 113 -7.58 -6.19 4.13
C LEU A 113 -6.11 -5.81 4.22
N ALA A 114 -5.29 -6.37 3.33
CA ALA A 114 -3.88 -6.03 3.16
C ALA A 114 -3.52 -5.89 1.68
N LEU A 115 -2.69 -4.89 1.39
CA LEU A 115 -2.08 -4.60 0.11
C LEU A 115 -0.57 -4.78 0.18
N VAL A 116 -0.02 -5.35 -0.89
CA VAL A 116 1.41 -5.39 -1.15
C VAL A 116 1.62 -4.96 -2.60
N ALA A 117 2.48 -3.97 -2.84
CA ALA A 117 2.81 -3.50 -4.17
C ALA A 117 4.31 -3.65 -4.44
N LEU A 118 4.68 -4.08 -5.66
CA LEU A 118 6.04 -4.33 -6.10
C LEU A 118 6.30 -3.78 -7.49
N THR A 119 7.56 -3.41 -7.74
CA THR A 119 8.06 -3.01 -9.05
C THR A 119 9.59 -3.03 -9.06
N VAL A 120 10.20 -2.98 -10.25
CA VAL A 120 11.66 -2.86 -10.40
C VAL A 120 12.03 -1.38 -10.55
N GLY A 121 12.86 -0.87 -9.66
CA GLY A 121 13.31 0.54 -9.62
C GLY A 121 12.24 1.54 -9.19
N GLY A 122 12.61 2.82 -9.16
CA GLY A 122 11.73 3.94 -8.81
C GLY A 122 11.25 3.95 -7.35
N ARG A 123 10.33 4.87 -7.06
CA ARG A 123 9.63 5.01 -5.78
C ARG A 123 8.19 4.54 -5.91
N LEU A 124 7.72 3.89 -4.85
CA LEU A 124 6.42 3.25 -4.79
C LEU A 124 5.85 3.37 -3.38
N GLY A 125 4.57 3.69 -3.29
CA GLY A 125 3.80 3.71 -2.05
C GLY A 125 2.35 3.30 -2.30
N VAL A 126 1.77 2.58 -1.34
CA VAL A 126 0.34 2.23 -1.31
C VAL A 126 -0.24 2.57 0.04
N ASP A 127 -1.51 2.96 0.03
CA ASP A 127 -2.29 3.15 1.23
C ASP A 127 -3.65 2.49 1.11
N LEU A 128 -4.19 2.03 2.23
CA LEU A 128 -5.45 1.31 2.34
C LEU A 128 -6.05 1.63 3.70
N GLU A 129 -7.25 2.18 3.68
CA GLU A 129 -7.95 2.60 4.89
C GLU A 129 -9.40 2.13 4.88
N LYS A 130 -9.93 1.80 6.07
CA LYS A 130 -11.35 1.45 6.23
C LYS A 130 -12.17 2.72 6.36
N VAL A 131 -13.21 2.83 5.56
CA VAL A 131 -14.18 3.91 5.64
C VAL A 131 -15.01 3.72 6.91
N ARG A 132 -14.88 4.65 7.84
CA ARG A 132 -15.57 4.65 9.14
C ARG A 132 -16.50 5.86 9.24
N PRO A 133 -17.83 5.67 9.15
CA PRO A 133 -18.80 6.76 9.22
C PRO A 133 -18.76 7.58 10.51
N GLU A 134 -18.26 6.99 11.60
CA GLU A 134 -18.14 7.61 12.91
C GLU A 134 -16.93 8.55 13.06
N VAL A 135 -16.07 8.66 12.03
CA VAL A 135 -14.92 9.56 12.06
C VAL A 135 -15.35 10.99 11.75
N GLU A 136 -14.98 11.93 12.62
CA GLU A 136 -15.08 13.38 12.41
C GLU A 136 -14.06 13.83 11.35
N TRP A 137 -14.34 13.51 10.09
CA TRP A 137 -13.41 13.66 8.99
C TRP A 137 -13.11 15.14 8.68
N GLN A 138 -14.03 16.06 8.98
CA GLN A 138 -13.83 17.50 8.81
C GLN A 138 -12.70 18.02 9.71
N ASP A 139 -12.64 17.58 10.96
CA ASP A 139 -11.59 17.97 11.91
C ASP A 139 -10.23 17.43 11.48
N LEU A 140 -10.19 16.21 10.93
CA LEU A 140 -8.96 15.63 10.39
C LEU A 140 -8.51 16.35 9.12
N ALA A 141 -9.43 16.62 8.20
CA ALA A 141 -9.14 17.40 6.99
C ALA A 141 -8.58 18.78 7.36
N GLY A 142 -9.21 19.48 8.30
CA GLY A 142 -8.73 20.79 8.77
C GLY A 142 -7.34 20.79 9.38
N ARG A 143 -6.85 19.65 9.87
CA ARG A 143 -5.50 19.50 10.47
C ARG A 143 -4.43 19.11 9.48
N TYR A 144 -4.77 18.31 8.46
CA TYR A 144 -3.78 17.63 7.62
C TYR A 144 -3.90 17.96 6.13
N PHE A 145 -5.04 18.43 5.67
CA PHE A 145 -5.24 18.71 4.24
C PHE A 145 -4.91 20.15 3.92
N ALA A 146 -4.61 20.38 2.66
CA ALA A 146 -4.42 21.71 2.14
C ALA A 146 -5.75 22.48 2.05
N GLU A 147 -5.68 23.81 2.12
CA GLU A 147 -6.87 24.68 2.02
C GLU A 147 -7.71 24.43 0.77
N ALA A 148 -7.08 24.14 -0.37
CA ALA A 148 -7.78 23.85 -1.62
C ALA A 148 -8.59 22.54 -1.53
N GLU A 149 -8.02 21.52 -0.90
CA GLU A 149 -8.67 20.22 -0.68
C GLU A 149 -9.83 20.36 0.32
N ILE A 150 -9.64 21.13 1.40
CA ILE A 150 -10.70 21.42 2.38
C ILE A 150 -11.89 22.10 1.70
N ARG A 151 -11.64 23.18 0.93
CA ARG A 151 -12.71 23.86 0.17
C ARG A 151 -13.37 22.93 -0.85
N ALA A 152 -12.60 22.06 -1.50
CA ALA A 152 -13.16 21.10 -2.44
C ALA A 152 -14.07 20.07 -1.75
N LEU A 153 -13.73 19.63 -0.53
CA LEU A 153 -14.56 18.74 0.28
C LEU A 153 -15.84 19.42 0.77
N GLU A 154 -15.75 20.67 1.24
CA GLU A 154 -16.89 21.45 1.76
C GLU A 154 -17.95 21.76 0.68
N ASN A 155 -17.52 21.88 -0.58
CA ASN A 155 -18.41 22.16 -1.72
C ASN A 155 -19.12 20.92 -2.27
N ARG A 156 -18.87 19.72 -1.72
CA ARG A 156 -19.52 18.48 -2.21
C ARG A 156 -20.96 18.35 -1.71
N PRO A 157 -21.83 17.64 -2.44
CA PRO A 157 -23.15 17.28 -1.97
C PRO A 157 -23.11 16.54 -0.61
N GLN A 158 -24.15 16.77 0.20
CA GLN A 158 -24.29 16.11 1.50
C GLN A 158 -24.30 14.58 1.32
N GLY A 159 -23.35 13.89 1.96
CA GLY A 159 -23.21 12.44 1.89
C GLY A 159 -21.94 11.95 1.18
N ASP A 160 -21.34 12.77 0.31
CA ASP A 160 -20.14 12.38 -0.45
C ASP A 160 -18.82 12.71 0.25
N GLY A 161 -18.85 13.62 1.22
CA GLY A 161 -17.65 14.16 1.88
C GLY A 161 -16.78 13.10 2.54
N LEU A 162 -17.38 12.10 3.18
CA LEU A 162 -16.63 11.01 3.82
C LEU A 162 -15.83 10.17 2.82
N LYS A 163 -16.46 9.77 1.70
CA LYS A 163 -15.78 8.99 0.65
C LYS A 163 -14.65 9.81 0.02
N ALA A 164 -14.92 11.08 -0.27
CA ALA A 164 -13.93 12.02 -0.81
C ALA A 164 -12.75 12.26 0.16
N PHE A 165 -13.01 12.37 1.47
CA PHE A 165 -11.98 12.48 2.49
C PHE A 165 -11.05 11.27 2.48
N TYR A 166 -11.59 10.05 2.49
CA TYR A 166 -10.79 8.84 2.49
C TYR A 166 -10.03 8.63 1.16
N ALA A 167 -10.61 9.03 0.03
CA ALA A 167 -9.89 9.05 -1.24
C ALA A 167 -8.69 10.01 -1.19
N CYS A 168 -8.88 11.25 -0.72
CA CYS A 168 -7.80 12.21 -0.52
C CYS A 168 -6.74 11.68 0.46
N TRP A 169 -7.17 11.19 1.62
CA TRP A 169 -6.29 10.66 2.68
C TRP A 169 -5.35 9.58 2.14
N THR A 170 -5.93 8.56 1.51
CA THR A 170 -5.15 7.42 1.00
C THR A 170 -4.19 7.84 -0.12
N ARG A 171 -4.59 8.77 -0.99
CA ARG A 171 -3.70 9.34 -2.02
C ARG A 171 -2.50 10.04 -1.41
N LYS A 172 -2.73 10.88 -0.38
CA LYS A 172 -1.67 11.62 0.31
C LYS A 172 -0.70 10.69 1.05
N GLU A 173 -1.23 9.73 1.80
CA GLU A 173 -0.44 8.73 2.51
C GLU A 173 0.35 7.82 1.54
N ALA A 174 -0.25 7.39 0.43
CA ALA A 174 0.45 6.61 -0.59
C ALA A 174 1.64 7.38 -1.16
N PHE A 175 1.47 8.68 -1.45
CA PHE A 175 2.55 9.54 -1.93
C PHE A 175 3.67 9.72 -0.89
N VAL A 176 3.34 10.02 0.37
CA VAL A 176 4.33 10.14 1.44
C VAL A 176 5.08 8.83 1.68
N LYS A 177 4.36 7.70 1.67
CA LYS A 177 4.96 6.36 1.72
C LYS A 177 5.89 6.12 0.54
N ALA A 178 5.58 6.62 -0.65
CA ALA A 178 6.45 6.51 -1.81
C ALA A 178 7.76 7.28 -1.63
N LEU A 179 7.68 8.50 -1.10
CA LEU A 179 8.85 9.33 -0.75
C LEU A 179 9.70 8.70 0.36
N GLY A 180 9.08 7.97 1.27
CA GLY A 180 9.77 7.39 2.44
C GLY A 180 10.13 8.41 3.51
N ALA A 181 9.49 9.59 3.48
CA ALA A 181 9.74 10.72 4.39
C ALA A 181 9.00 10.60 5.74
N GLY A 182 8.18 9.57 5.92
CA GLY A 182 7.39 9.35 7.13
C GLY A 182 6.27 10.37 7.33
N VAL A 183 5.53 10.19 8.43
CA VAL A 183 4.34 11.01 8.78
C VAL A 183 4.69 12.51 8.96
N SER A 184 5.96 12.83 9.19
CA SER A 184 6.47 14.19 9.38
C SER A 184 6.65 15.01 8.10
N TYR A 185 6.40 14.44 6.92
CA TYR A 185 6.54 15.17 5.64
C TYR A 185 5.61 16.39 5.55
N GLY A 186 4.48 16.39 6.27
CA GLY A 186 3.45 17.43 6.18
C GLY A 186 2.55 17.19 4.99
N LEU A 187 1.32 16.72 5.25
CA LEU A 187 0.35 16.41 4.21
C LEU A 187 -0.15 17.69 3.51
N GLU A 188 -0.06 18.84 4.17
CA GLU A 188 -0.45 20.16 3.66
C GLU A 188 0.48 20.74 2.58
N GLN A 189 1.64 20.12 2.34
CA GLN A 189 2.68 20.65 1.44
C GLN A 189 2.42 20.39 -0.05
N PHE A 190 1.46 19.51 -0.35
CA PHE A 190 1.08 19.13 -1.70
C PHE A 190 -0.43 18.92 -1.76
N ASP A 191 -0.99 19.04 -2.96
CA ASP A 191 -2.41 18.94 -3.20
C ASP A 191 -2.67 17.70 -4.08
N VAL A 192 -3.66 16.89 -3.71
CA VAL A 192 -4.22 15.83 -4.55
C VAL A 192 -5.70 16.09 -4.79
N SER A 193 -6.24 15.57 -5.88
CA SER A 193 -7.68 15.58 -6.07
C SER A 193 -8.41 14.91 -4.90
N VAL A 194 -9.57 15.44 -4.54
CA VAL A 194 -10.48 14.85 -3.54
C VAL A 194 -11.60 14.04 -4.20
N ASP A 195 -11.70 14.03 -5.53
CA ASP A 195 -12.79 13.36 -6.21
C ASP A 195 -12.65 11.83 -6.11
N PRO A 196 -13.55 11.12 -5.40
CA PRO A 196 -13.35 9.70 -5.14
C PRO A 196 -13.51 8.82 -6.38
N ASP A 197 -14.12 9.34 -7.45
CA ASP A 197 -14.39 8.59 -8.67
C ASP A 197 -13.32 8.82 -9.75
N GLU A 198 -12.35 9.70 -9.48
CA GLU A 198 -11.20 9.90 -10.36
C GLU A 198 -10.23 8.70 -10.27
N ASP A 199 -9.96 8.09 -11.43
CA ASP A 199 -9.08 6.91 -11.50
C ASP A 199 -7.60 7.29 -11.30
N TYR A 200 -7.15 8.37 -11.94
CA TYR A 200 -5.81 8.94 -11.81
C TYR A 200 -5.91 10.34 -11.25
N ALA A 201 -5.51 10.51 -9.99
CA ALA A 201 -5.61 11.79 -9.31
C ALA A 201 -4.51 12.74 -9.77
N ALA A 202 -4.90 13.98 -10.08
CA ALA A 202 -3.94 15.07 -10.21
C ALA A 202 -3.16 15.25 -8.89
N LEU A 203 -1.84 15.45 -9.01
CA LEU A 203 -0.93 15.79 -7.92
C LEU A 203 -0.28 17.13 -8.25
N THR A 204 -0.27 18.05 -7.28
CA THR A 204 0.46 19.32 -7.36
C THR A 204 1.42 19.41 -6.18
N ILE A 205 2.70 19.68 -6.44
CA ILE A 205 3.71 19.86 -5.40
C ILE A 205 4.08 21.34 -5.37
N ARG A 206 3.72 22.04 -4.29
CA ARG A 206 3.86 23.50 -4.21
C ARG A 206 5.29 23.96 -4.50
N GLY A 207 5.43 24.80 -5.52
CA GLY A 207 6.72 25.35 -5.94
C GLY A 207 7.62 24.37 -6.70
N LYS A 208 7.13 23.17 -7.05
CA LYS A 208 7.86 22.11 -7.76
C LYS A 208 6.93 21.35 -8.73
N ASP A 209 6.15 22.08 -9.52
CA ASP A 209 5.16 21.47 -10.42
C ASP A 209 5.80 20.54 -11.46
N GLU A 210 7.04 20.80 -11.88
CA GLU A 210 7.81 19.91 -12.76
C GLU A 210 8.11 18.55 -12.10
N ASP A 211 8.32 18.52 -10.78
CA ASP A 211 8.54 17.27 -10.04
C ASP A 211 7.25 16.46 -9.94
N ALA A 212 6.08 17.11 -9.94
CA ALA A 212 4.77 16.46 -9.88
C ALA A 212 4.45 15.67 -11.16
N ALA A 213 4.90 16.14 -12.33
CA ALA A 213 4.74 15.44 -13.61
C ALA A 213 5.45 14.08 -13.67
N GLY A 214 6.43 13.86 -12.79
CA GLY A 214 7.10 12.58 -12.61
C GLY A 214 6.27 11.55 -11.85
N TRP A 215 5.11 11.91 -11.31
CA TRP A 215 4.30 11.02 -10.46
C TRP A 215 2.99 10.61 -11.10
N LEU A 216 2.54 9.43 -10.72
CA LEU A 216 1.21 8.94 -10.96
C LEU A 216 0.61 8.52 -9.63
N VAL A 217 -0.56 9.09 -9.32
CA VAL A 217 -1.38 8.71 -8.17
C VAL A 217 -2.66 8.09 -8.69
N LYS A 218 -2.98 6.87 -8.24
CA LYS A 218 -4.10 6.07 -8.76
C LYS A 218 -4.95 5.51 -7.64
N ASN A 219 -6.27 5.55 -7.80
CA ASN A 219 -7.19 4.82 -6.95
C ASN A 219 -7.10 3.32 -7.24
N LEU A 220 -7.03 2.51 -6.19
CA LEU A 220 -7.05 1.06 -6.31
C LEU A 220 -8.47 0.54 -6.09
N PRO A 221 -8.95 -0.38 -6.93
CA PRO A 221 -10.31 -0.90 -6.81
C PRO A 221 -10.43 -1.77 -5.55
N VAL A 222 -11.14 -1.32 -4.53
CA VAL A 222 -11.39 -2.06 -3.28
C VAL A 222 -12.88 -2.06 -2.97
N PRO A 223 -13.39 -2.90 -2.04
CA PRO A 223 -14.78 -2.78 -1.60
C PRO A 223 -15.08 -1.38 -1.06
N ASP A 224 -16.31 -0.88 -1.24
CA ASP A 224 -16.71 0.48 -0.82
C ASP A 224 -16.56 0.76 0.69
N SER A 225 -16.39 -0.29 1.50
CA SER A 225 -16.02 -0.18 2.90
C SER A 225 -14.57 0.29 3.14
N HIS A 226 -13.78 0.44 2.08
CA HIS A 226 -12.39 0.85 2.09
C HIS A 226 -12.10 1.88 1.00
N ALA A 227 -11.03 2.64 1.20
CA ALA A 227 -10.39 3.43 0.17
C ALA A 227 -8.93 2.97 0.05
N ALA A 228 -8.38 3.02 -1.15
CA ALA A 228 -7.00 2.65 -1.39
C ALA A 228 -6.41 3.44 -2.54
N ALA A 229 -5.12 3.77 -2.43
CA ALA A 229 -4.40 4.48 -3.45
C ALA A 229 -2.97 3.96 -3.62
N LEU A 230 -2.42 4.26 -4.78
CA LEU A 230 -1.06 3.98 -5.21
C LEU A 230 -0.40 5.30 -5.61
N ALA A 231 0.86 5.49 -5.24
CA ALA A 231 1.72 6.53 -5.80
C ALA A 231 3.02 5.92 -6.33
N VAL A 232 3.40 6.29 -7.56
CA VAL A 232 4.62 5.82 -8.22
C VAL A 232 5.25 6.94 -9.06
N ASP A 233 6.57 7.06 -9.02
CA ASP A 233 7.32 8.09 -9.76
C ASP A 233 7.61 7.72 -11.23
N ARG A 234 6.72 6.95 -11.84
CA ARG A 234 6.83 6.45 -13.21
C ARG A 234 5.46 6.43 -13.88
N PRO A 235 5.04 7.54 -14.53
CA PRO A 235 3.69 7.66 -15.07
C PRO A 235 3.39 6.74 -16.25
N ALA A 236 4.42 6.18 -16.91
CA ALA A 236 4.27 5.26 -18.04
C ALA A 236 4.12 3.77 -17.64
N CYS A 237 4.05 3.44 -16.35
CA CYS A 237 3.91 2.05 -15.91
C CYS A 237 2.48 1.52 -16.11
N LYS A 238 2.36 0.20 -16.31
CA LYS A 238 1.09 -0.52 -16.32
C LYS A 238 0.84 -1.22 -14.98
N PHE A 239 -0.42 -1.40 -14.62
CA PHE A 239 -0.80 -2.04 -13.36
C PHE A 239 -1.31 -3.46 -13.59
N ARG A 240 -0.90 -4.39 -12.74
CA ARG A 240 -1.46 -5.74 -12.67
C ARG A 240 -1.96 -5.98 -11.25
N LEU A 241 -3.21 -6.41 -11.14
CA LEU A 241 -3.94 -6.53 -9.88
C LEU A 241 -4.18 -8.00 -9.57
N TRP A 242 -3.64 -8.45 -8.44
CA TRP A 242 -3.58 -9.85 -8.03
C TRP A 242 -4.34 -10.10 -6.74
N ARG A 243 -5.08 -11.20 -6.66
CA ARG A 243 -5.59 -11.75 -5.40
C ARG A 243 -4.62 -12.80 -4.87
N ALA A 244 -4.36 -12.72 -3.57
CA ALA A 244 -3.65 -13.75 -2.83
C ALA A 244 -4.61 -14.40 -1.82
N ASP A 245 -5.50 -15.24 -2.32
CA ASP A 245 -6.57 -15.84 -1.50
C ASP A 245 -6.05 -16.93 -0.55
N THR A 246 -4.94 -17.58 -0.90
CA THR A 246 -4.27 -18.58 -0.08
C THR A 246 -2.75 -18.38 -0.11
N PRO A 247 -2.05 -18.70 0.98
CA PRO A 247 -0.59 -18.80 0.96
C PRO A 247 -0.15 -19.85 -0.06
N SER A 248 0.87 -19.49 -0.85
CA SER A 248 1.50 -20.41 -1.79
C SER A 248 2.19 -21.54 -1.01
N PRO A 249 2.11 -22.80 -1.48
CA PRO A 249 2.81 -23.92 -0.83
C PRO A 249 4.34 -23.88 -1.07
N ARG A 250 4.85 -23.00 -1.94
CA ARG A 250 6.24 -23.04 -2.46
C ARG A 250 7.31 -22.52 -1.49
N GLY A 251 6.97 -21.96 -0.34
CA GLY A 251 7.92 -21.55 0.71
C GLY A 251 8.52 -22.70 1.54
N GLN A 252 8.71 -23.89 0.95
CA GLN A 252 9.18 -25.10 1.62
C GLN A 252 10.49 -25.67 1.04
N ILE A 253 11.32 -24.83 0.39
CA ILE A 253 12.62 -25.28 -0.11
C ILE A 253 13.71 -24.94 0.89
#